data_AF-A0A348N2U8-F1
#
_entry.id   AF-A0A348N2U8-F1
#
_cell.length_a   1.000
_cell.length_b   1.000
_cell.length_c   1.000
_cell.angle_alpha   90.00
_cell.angle_beta   90.00
_cell.angle_gamma   90.00
#
_symmetry.space_group_name_H-M   'P 1'
#
loop_
_entity.id
_entity.type
_entity.pdbx_description
1 polymer ?
#
loop_
_entity_poly.entity_id
_entity_poly.type
_entity_poly.pdbx_seq_one_letter_code
_entity_poly.pdbx_strand_id
1 'polypeptide(L)'
;MLIRLQRGFSLIELIIVITIIGVLSTITTAIIDIPIRAYIDSSQRATLTSTSESAIKRIQRDIRRALPNSIRISEDGNTIELLPIVDGGRYRAHLDLSTEETTGDQLLINEMDDKFDILGLLKTKNDITLNEDRLVIYPLNSPGHNPYHGDNTTPVSAILTTDTGEQIAFEPFIFPAASPTQRFFIISSPITYHCDLDNSH
;
A
#
# COMPACT_ATOMS: atom_id res chain seq x y z
N MET A 1 -0.87 79.42 -38.39
CA MET A 1 -1.44 78.28 -37.64
C MET A 1 -2.39 77.55 -38.58
N LEU A 2 -1.89 76.53 -39.31
CA LEU A 2 -2.70 75.79 -40.28
C LEU A 2 -3.61 74.82 -39.52
N ILE A 3 -4.92 75.08 -39.56
CA ILE A 3 -5.94 74.20 -39.00
C ILE A 3 -6.02 72.96 -39.91
N ARG A 4 -5.56 71.81 -39.39
CA ARG A 4 -5.83 70.52 -40.01
C ARG A 4 -7.33 70.25 -39.92
N LEU A 5 -8.02 70.32 -41.06
CA LEU A 5 -9.38 69.78 -41.19
C LEU A 5 -9.32 68.27 -40.91
N GLN A 6 -9.92 67.83 -39.81
CA GLN A 6 -10.18 66.41 -39.58
C GLN A 6 -11.07 65.91 -40.72
N ARG A 7 -10.50 65.10 -41.61
CA ARG A 7 -11.28 64.37 -42.61
C ARG A 7 -12.08 63.31 -41.86
N GLY A 8 -13.41 63.44 -41.86
CA GLY A 8 -14.31 62.41 -41.34
C GLY A 8 -14.20 61.14 -42.16
N PHE A 9 -14.27 59.99 -41.49
CA PHE A 9 -14.28 58.67 -42.11
C PHE A 9 -15.50 58.50 -43.03
N SER A 10 -15.30 57.87 -44.18
CA SER A 10 -16.39 57.50 -45.08
C SER A 10 -17.16 56.29 -44.54
N LEU A 11 -18.47 56.22 -44.81
CA LEU A 11 -19.30 55.06 -44.47
C LEU A 11 -18.76 53.77 -45.11
N ILE A 12 -18.19 53.85 -46.32
CA ILE A 12 -17.55 52.69 -46.98
C ILE A 12 -16.31 52.22 -46.22
N GLU A 13 -15.55 53.14 -45.63
CA GLU A 13 -14.32 52.86 -44.91
C GLU A 13 -14.65 52.14 -43.59
N LEU A 14 -15.70 52.58 -42.89
CA LEU A 14 -16.19 51.88 -41.71
C LEU A 14 -16.66 50.45 -42.01
N ILE A 15 -17.42 50.25 -43.11
CA ILE A 15 -17.91 48.91 -43.51
C ILE A 15 -16.74 47.96 -43.81
N ILE A 16 -15.72 48.42 -44.53
CA ILE A 16 -14.54 47.61 -44.86
C ILE A 16 -13.77 47.24 -43.57
N VAL A 17 -13.64 48.18 -42.63
CA VAL A 17 -12.94 47.92 -41.36
C VAL A 17 -13.67 46.87 -40.52
N ILE A 18 -14.99 47.00 -40.32
CA ILE A 18 -15.73 46.03 -39.49
C ILE A 18 -15.77 44.63 -40.11
N THR A 19 -15.82 44.54 -41.45
CA THR A 19 -15.81 43.25 -42.17
C THR A 19 -14.44 42.58 -42.07
N ILE A 20 -13.35 43.32 -42.26
CA ILE A 20 -11.98 42.82 -42.12
C ILE A 20 -11.71 42.36 -40.68
N ILE A 21 -12.10 43.15 -39.67
CA ILE A 21 -11.95 42.77 -38.25
C ILE A 21 -12.76 41.51 -37.94
N GLY A 22 -13.98 41.38 -38.49
CA GLY A 22 -14.81 40.19 -38.32
C GLY A 22 -14.11 38.92 -38.82
N VAL A 23 -13.51 38.95 -40.01
CA VAL A 23 -12.78 37.81 -40.59
C VAL A 23 -11.48 37.51 -39.83
N LEU A 24 -10.71 38.54 -39.43
CA LEU A 24 -9.48 38.36 -38.66
C LEU A 24 -9.75 37.79 -37.26
N SER A 25 -10.84 38.22 -36.62
CA SER A 25 -11.20 37.77 -35.27
C SER A 25 -11.52 36.27 -35.21
N THR A 26 -12.20 35.71 -36.22
CA THR A 26 -12.51 34.28 -36.26
C THR A 26 -11.25 33.43 -36.45
N ILE A 27 -10.34 33.84 -37.33
CA ILE A 27 -9.06 33.15 -37.56
C ILE A 27 -8.17 33.19 -36.31
N THR A 28 -8.06 34.37 -35.69
CA THR A 28 -7.19 34.56 -34.51
C THR A 28 -7.68 33.74 -33.31
N THR A 29 -9.00 33.70 -33.09
CA THR A 29 -9.61 32.87 -32.02
C THR A 29 -9.25 31.40 -32.20
N ALA A 30 -9.39 30.85 -33.42
CA ALA A 30 -9.05 29.45 -33.69
C ALA A 30 -7.57 29.14 -33.43
N ILE A 31 -6.65 30.06 -33.75
CA ILE A 31 -5.21 29.90 -33.52
C ILE A 31 -4.89 29.83 -32.02
N ILE A 32 -5.63 30.55 -31.16
CA ILE A 32 -5.41 30.58 -29.71
C ILE A 32 -6.08 29.38 -29.01
N ASP A 33 -7.26 28.97 -29.46
CA ASP A 33 -8.02 27.89 -28.83
C ASP A 33 -7.34 26.52 -28.96
N ILE A 34 -6.71 26.24 -30.11
CA ILE A 34 -6.05 24.95 -30.38
C ILE A 34 -4.96 24.63 -29.35
N PRO A 35 -3.93 25.48 -29.11
CA PRO A 35 -2.88 25.17 -28.15
C PRO A 35 -3.38 25.11 -26.71
N ILE A 36 -4.38 25.91 -26.34
CA ILE A 36 -4.99 25.85 -25.00
C ILE A 36 -5.68 24.50 -24.78
N ARG A 37 -6.49 24.05 -25.74
CA ARG A 37 -7.17 22.75 -25.65
C ARG A 37 -6.18 21.58 -25.66
N ALA A 38 -5.14 21.65 -26.49
CA ALA A 38 -4.09 20.64 -26.52
C ALA A 38 -3.32 20.56 -25.19
N TYR A 39 -3.01 21.71 -24.58
CA TYR A 39 -2.39 21.76 -23.26
C TYR A 39 -3.30 21.15 -22.18
N ILE A 40 -4.60 21.49 -22.19
CA ILE A 40 -5.57 20.94 -21.23
C ILE A 40 -5.67 19.42 -21.37
N ASP A 41 -5.87 18.89 -22.59
CA ASP A 41 -5.93 17.43 -22.83
C ASP A 41 -4.64 16.72 -22.39
N SER A 42 -3.47 17.29 -22.72
CA SER A 42 -2.18 16.76 -22.28
C SER A 42 -2.04 16.76 -20.76
N SER A 43 -2.51 17.80 -20.08
CA SER A 43 -2.43 17.91 -18.62
C SER A 43 -3.35 16.90 -17.91
N GLN A 44 -4.54 16.66 -18.47
CA GLN A 44 -5.49 15.68 -17.95
C GLN A 44 -4.93 14.25 -18.09
N ARG A 45 -4.39 13.90 -19.26
CA ARG A 45 -3.72 12.60 -19.48
C ARG A 45 -2.52 12.40 -18.56
N ALA A 46 -1.70 13.44 -18.37
CA ALA A 46 -0.56 13.38 -17.47
C ALA A 46 -1.00 13.13 -16.01
N THR A 47 -2.09 13.77 -15.58
CA THR A 47 -2.64 13.58 -14.23
C THR A 47 -3.16 12.16 -14.04
N LEU A 48 -3.95 11.63 -14.97
CA LEU A 48 -4.45 10.26 -14.95
C LEU A 48 -3.33 9.21 -14.94
N THR A 49 -2.25 9.47 -15.68
CA THR A 49 -1.08 8.59 -15.70
C THR A 49 -0.36 8.63 -14.36
N SER A 50 -0.14 9.82 -13.80
CA SER A 50 0.53 10.00 -12.52
C SER A 50 -0.20 9.34 -11.34
N THR A 51 -1.54 9.42 -11.32
CA THR A 51 -2.36 8.75 -10.30
C THR A 51 -2.25 7.22 -10.43
N SER A 52 -2.32 6.70 -11.67
CA SER A 52 -2.18 5.28 -11.96
C SER A 52 -0.80 4.74 -11.55
N GLU A 53 0.27 5.45 -11.88
CA GLU A 53 1.63 5.07 -11.48
C GLU A 53 1.80 5.07 -9.96
N SER A 54 1.23 6.05 -9.27
CA SER A 54 1.28 6.14 -7.81
C SER A 54 0.55 4.98 -7.15
N ALA A 55 -0.61 4.59 -7.70
CA ALA A 55 -1.36 3.42 -7.24
C ALA A 55 -0.57 2.12 -7.45
N ILE A 56 0.03 1.91 -8.63
CA ILE A 56 0.86 0.72 -8.92
C ILE A 56 2.07 0.67 -7.98
N LYS A 57 2.76 1.78 -7.75
CA LYS A 57 3.89 1.85 -6.81
C LYS A 57 3.46 1.49 -5.38
N ARG A 58 2.26 1.89 -4.96
CA ARG A 58 1.70 1.48 -3.66
C ARG A 58 1.46 -0.03 -3.62
N ILE A 59 0.75 -0.58 -4.60
CA ILE A 59 0.49 -2.03 -4.71
C ILE A 59 1.79 -2.83 -4.67
N GLN A 60 2.81 -2.42 -5.43
CA GLN A 60 4.12 -3.09 -5.43
C GLN A 60 4.81 -3.09 -4.06
N ARG A 61 4.70 -2.00 -3.29
CA ARG A 61 5.26 -1.95 -1.93
C ARG A 61 4.52 -2.89 -0.99
N ASP A 62 3.20 -2.96 -1.10
CA ASP A 62 2.39 -3.83 -0.24
C ASP A 62 2.60 -5.31 -0.60
N ILE A 63 2.69 -5.65 -1.89
CA ILE A 63 3.06 -7.01 -2.35
C ILE A 63 4.43 -7.43 -1.83
N ARG A 64 5.42 -6.54 -1.83
CA ARG A 64 6.76 -6.85 -1.29
C ARG A 64 6.75 -7.08 0.23
N ARG A 65 5.75 -6.55 0.93
CA ARG A 65 5.53 -6.74 2.36
C ARG A 65 4.47 -7.81 2.66
N ALA A 66 3.93 -8.48 1.65
CA ALA A 66 2.94 -9.51 1.85
C ALA A 66 3.57 -10.73 2.55
N LEU A 67 2.81 -11.35 3.43
CA LEU A 67 3.15 -12.61 4.04
C LEU A 67 3.32 -13.69 2.94
N PRO A 68 4.38 -14.51 3.00
CA PRO A 68 4.53 -15.63 2.08
C PRO A 68 3.27 -16.51 2.08
N ASN A 69 2.81 -16.89 0.89
CA ASN A 69 1.60 -17.68 0.68
C ASN A 69 0.27 -17.00 1.10
N SER A 70 0.24 -15.69 1.41
CA SER A 70 -1.02 -15.00 1.72
C SER A 70 -1.69 -14.34 0.51
N ILE A 71 -0.99 -14.15 -0.61
CA ILE A 71 -1.59 -13.42 -1.74
C ILE A 71 -2.66 -14.32 -2.36
N ARG A 72 -3.90 -13.81 -2.40
CA ARG A 72 -5.02 -14.47 -3.08
C ARG A 72 -5.65 -13.52 -4.09
N ILE A 73 -6.16 -14.12 -5.16
CA ILE A 73 -6.85 -13.43 -6.24
C ILE A 73 -8.26 -14.01 -6.27
N SER A 74 -9.26 -13.13 -6.38
CA SER A 74 -10.65 -13.53 -6.55
C SER A 74 -10.86 -14.27 -7.87
N GLU A 75 -11.89 -15.11 -7.95
CA GLU A 75 -12.20 -15.93 -9.13
C GLU A 75 -12.48 -15.08 -10.38
N ASP A 76 -13.05 -13.89 -10.19
CA ASP A 76 -13.30 -12.90 -11.26
C ASP A 76 -12.02 -12.19 -11.74
N GLY A 77 -10.89 -12.35 -11.04
CA GLY A 77 -9.61 -11.71 -11.37
C GLY A 77 -9.53 -10.22 -11.04
N ASN A 78 -10.59 -9.62 -10.47
CA ASN A 78 -10.66 -8.18 -10.23
C ASN A 78 -10.18 -7.76 -8.84
N THR A 79 -10.03 -8.72 -7.93
CA THR A 79 -9.67 -8.44 -6.54
C THR A 79 -8.40 -9.19 -6.16
N ILE A 80 -7.43 -8.46 -5.62
CA ILE A 80 -6.22 -9.02 -5.00
C ILE A 80 -6.28 -8.71 -3.52
N GLU A 81 -6.08 -9.72 -2.69
CA GLU A 81 -5.98 -9.55 -1.24
C GLU A 81 -4.68 -10.16 -0.72
N LEU A 82 -4.08 -9.50 0.27
CA LEU A 82 -2.84 -9.93 0.91
C LEU A 82 -2.87 -9.62 2.41
N LEU A 83 -2.05 -10.34 3.18
CA LEU A 83 -1.79 -10.04 4.58
C LEU A 83 -0.45 -9.31 4.67
N PRO A 84 -0.42 -8.03 5.06
CA PRO A 84 0.83 -7.29 5.19
C PRO A 84 1.60 -7.72 6.45
N ILE A 85 2.92 -7.86 6.32
CA ILE A 85 3.83 -8.04 7.45
C ILE A 85 4.12 -6.67 8.07
N VAL A 86 3.87 -6.56 9.38
CA VAL A 86 4.23 -5.40 10.21
C VAL A 86 5.67 -5.53 10.68
N ASP A 87 6.00 -6.67 11.29
CA ASP A 87 7.35 -7.01 11.71
C ASP A 87 7.55 -8.53 11.73
N GLY A 88 8.74 -9.00 12.02
CA GLY A 88 9.03 -10.42 12.13
C GLY A 88 10.49 -10.68 12.42
N GLY A 89 10.76 -11.88 12.92
CA GLY A 89 12.09 -12.21 13.40
C GLY A 89 12.34 -13.70 13.42
N ARG A 90 13.33 -14.09 14.21
CA ARG A 90 13.57 -15.49 14.52
C ARG A 90 13.15 -15.76 15.96
N TYR A 91 12.46 -16.86 16.20
CA TYR A 91 12.10 -17.29 17.55
C TYR A 91 13.19 -18.21 18.11
N ARG A 92 13.28 -18.29 19.43
CA ARG A 92 14.12 -19.27 20.13
C ARG A 92 13.45 -20.65 20.05
N ALA A 93 14.10 -21.60 19.38
CA ALA A 93 13.57 -22.96 19.22
C ALA A 93 14.09 -23.95 20.27
N HIS A 94 15.19 -23.62 20.95
CA HIS A 94 15.81 -24.49 21.96
C HIS A 94 16.35 -23.61 23.09
N LEU A 95 16.24 -24.10 24.32
CA LEU A 95 16.86 -23.50 25.50
C LEU A 95 18.37 -23.72 25.50
N ASP A 96 19.10 -22.81 26.14
CA ASP A 96 20.51 -23.01 26.45
C ASP A 96 20.62 -23.97 27.64
N LEU A 97 21.21 -25.14 27.42
CA LEU A 97 21.40 -26.18 28.43
C LEU A 97 22.80 -26.13 29.08
N SER A 98 23.60 -25.08 28.79
CA SER A 98 24.96 -24.96 29.30
C SER A 98 25.05 -24.44 30.75
N THR A 99 23.95 -23.92 31.30
CA THR A 99 23.84 -23.45 32.69
C THR A 99 22.75 -24.23 33.44
N GLU A 100 22.94 -24.46 34.75
CA GLU A 100 21.94 -25.15 35.59
C GLU A 100 20.60 -24.39 35.68
N GLU A 101 20.61 -23.09 35.34
CA GLU A 101 19.39 -22.32 35.11
C GLU A 101 19.10 -22.26 33.60
N THR A 102 18.00 -22.87 33.18
CA THR A 102 17.45 -22.71 31.84
C THR A 102 16.98 -21.26 31.69
N THR A 103 17.80 -20.43 31.06
CA THR A 103 17.47 -19.02 30.85
C THR A 103 16.79 -18.84 29.50
N GLY A 104 15.68 -18.09 29.50
CA GLY A 104 14.92 -17.73 28.31
C GLY A 104 13.72 -18.63 28.04
N ASP A 105 12.96 -18.27 27.02
CA ASP A 105 11.69 -18.91 26.67
C ASP A 105 11.72 -19.42 25.23
N GLN A 106 11.46 -20.73 25.05
CA GLN A 106 11.46 -21.36 23.73
C GLN A 106 10.02 -21.50 23.23
N LEU A 107 9.83 -21.30 21.93
CA LEU A 107 8.53 -21.57 21.31
C LEU A 107 8.24 -23.07 21.32
N LEU A 108 7.11 -23.46 21.89
CA LEU A 108 6.58 -24.82 21.84
C LEU A 108 5.70 -25.01 20.60
N ILE A 109 5.94 -26.09 19.85
CA ILE A 109 5.22 -26.41 18.61
C ILE A 109 4.36 -27.64 18.88
N ASN A 110 3.12 -27.66 18.36
CA ASN A 110 2.11 -28.69 18.64
C ASN A 110 1.72 -28.81 20.14
N GLU A 111 2.07 -27.82 20.94
CA GLU A 111 1.68 -27.69 22.33
C GLU A 111 1.13 -26.28 22.55
N MET A 112 0.36 -26.11 23.62
CA MET A 112 -0.17 -24.79 23.97
C MET A 112 0.95 -23.94 24.54
N ASP A 113 1.14 -22.78 23.93
CA ASP A 113 2.15 -21.80 24.29
C ASP A 113 1.50 -20.40 24.33
N ASP A 114 2.09 -19.48 25.08
CA ASP A 114 1.60 -18.10 25.22
C ASP A 114 2.71 -17.04 25.08
N LYS A 115 3.97 -17.47 24.94
CA LYS A 115 5.10 -16.55 24.76
C LYS A 115 6.35 -17.25 24.25
N PHE A 116 7.28 -16.50 23.67
CA PHE A 116 8.64 -16.98 23.40
C PHE A 116 9.63 -15.82 23.25
N ASP A 117 10.91 -16.12 23.42
CA ASP A 117 11.99 -15.15 23.21
C ASP A 117 12.34 -15.01 21.72
N ILE A 118 12.55 -13.75 21.31
CA ILE A 118 13.01 -13.37 19.99
C ILE A 118 14.54 -13.41 19.95
N LEU A 119 15.08 -14.01 18.89
CA LEU A 119 16.50 -13.93 18.56
C LEU A 119 16.75 -12.62 17.79
N GLY A 120 17.05 -11.56 18.54
CA GLY A 120 17.29 -10.22 18.03
C GLY A 120 16.28 -9.21 18.58
N LEU A 121 16.14 -8.08 17.88
CA LEU A 121 15.20 -7.01 18.22
C LEU A 121 14.21 -6.82 17.08
N LEU A 122 12.97 -6.51 17.42
CA LEU A 122 11.96 -6.05 16.48
C LEU A 122 12.35 -4.66 15.96
N LYS A 123 12.28 -4.48 14.63
CA LYS A 123 12.72 -3.23 14.00
C LYS A 123 11.65 -2.16 14.06
N THR A 124 10.39 -2.58 14.11
CA THR A 124 9.21 -1.77 13.88
C THR A 124 8.18 -2.06 14.97
N LYS A 125 8.68 -2.29 16.20
CA LYS A 125 7.89 -2.58 17.41
C LYS A 125 6.74 -1.61 17.65
N ASN A 126 6.95 -0.32 17.34
CA ASN A 126 5.96 0.74 17.57
C ASN A 126 4.79 0.72 16.58
N ASP A 127 4.91 0.04 15.44
CA ASP A 127 3.81 -0.07 14.48
C ASP A 127 2.94 -1.30 14.77
N ILE A 128 3.33 -2.14 15.75
CA ILE A 128 2.55 -3.31 16.15
C ILE A 128 1.40 -2.88 17.05
N THR A 129 0.18 -3.17 16.61
CA THR A 129 -1.04 -2.90 17.37
C THR A 129 -1.40 -4.12 18.21
N LEU A 130 -1.17 -4.02 19.52
CA LEU A 130 -1.45 -5.11 20.47
C LEU A 130 -2.94 -5.49 20.45
N ASN A 131 -3.21 -6.79 20.55
CA ASN A 131 -4.53 -7.43 20.50
C ASN A 131 -5.26 -7.33 19.15
N GLU A 132 -4.64 -6.72 18.13
CA GLU A 132 -5.17 -6.66 16.76
C GLU A 132 -4.25 -7.37 15.78
N ASP A 133 -2.96 -7.03 15.80
CA ASP A 133 -1.96 -7.66 14.96
C ASP A 133 -1.72 -9.10 15.41
N ARG A 134 -1.58 -9.98 14.42
CA ARG A 134 -1.55 -11.43 14.66
C ARG A 134 -0.17 -11.99 14.36
N LEU A 135 0.27 -12.88 15.24
CA LEU A 135 1.45 -13.68 15.07
C LEU A 135 1.13 -14.89 14.19
N VAL A 136 1.99 -15.17 13.21
CA VAL A 136 1.91 -16.35 12.33
C VAL A 136 3.29 -16.99 12.21
N ILE A 137 3.31 -18.33 12.22
CA ILE A 137 4.52 -19.12 12.03
C ILE A 137 4.30 -20.08 10.87
N TYR A 138 5.28 -20.14 9.97
CA TYR A 138 5.32 -21.08 8.85
C TYR A 138 3.98 -21.19 8.06
N PRO A 139 3.49 -20.10 7.45
CA PRO A 139 2.24 -20.11 6.69
C PRO A 139 2.36 -20.99 5.44
N LEU A 140 1.46 -21.95 5.29
CA LEU A 140 1.36 -22.85 4.14
C LEU A 140 -0.04 -22.79 3.52
N ASN A 141 -0.11 -23.11 2.22
CA ASN A 141 -1.38 -23.29 1.50
C ASN A 141 -1.98 -24.68 1.76
N SER A 142 -2.10 -25.05 3.04
CA SER A 142 -2.70 -26.31 3.48
C SER A 142 -3.64 -26.08 4.67
N PRO A 143 -4.65 -26.94 4.87
CA PRO A 143 -5.53 -26.85 6.04
C PRO A 143 -4.74 -26.77 7.35
N GLY A 144 -5.22 -25.96 8.30
CA GLY A 144 -4.58 -25.75 9.59
C GLY A 144 -3.36 -24.82 9.57
N HIS A 145 -2.86 -24.41 8.40
CA HIS A 145 -1.66 -23.54 8.28
C HIS A 145 -1.98 -22.16 7.68
N ASN A 146 -3.23 -21.96 7.29
CA ASN A 146 -3.66 -20.77 6.56
C ASN A 146 -4.00 -19.62 7.54
N PRO A 147 -3.32 -18.48 7.46
CA PRO A 147 -3.55 -17.34 8.37
C PRO A 147 -4.92 -16.67 8.19
N TYR A 148 -5.59 -16.82 7.06
CA TYR A 148 -6.92 -16.21 6.84
C TYR A 148 -8.04 -16.87 7.65
N HIS A 149 -7.89 -18.15 7.98
CA HIS A 149 -8.94 -18.91 8.67
C HIS A 149 -8.80 -18.88 10.19
N GLY A 150 -7.77 -18.22 10.73
CA GLY A 150 -7.51 -18.20 12.17
C GLY A 150 -6.71 -19.39 12.68
N ASP A 151 -6.60 -20.47 11.89
CA ASP A 151 -6.01 -21.76 12.30
C ASP A 151 -4.50 -21.73 12.55
N ASN A 152 -3.80 -20.67 12.11
CA ASN A 152 -2.35 -20.53 12.29
C ASN A 152 -1.97 -19.11 12.74
N THR A 153 -2.86 -18.49 13.51
CA THR A 153 -2.70 -17.09 13.88
C THR A 153 -3.27 -16.82 15.27
N THR A 154 -2.55 -16.05 16.07
CA THR A 154 -2.99 -15.61 17.40
C THR A 154 -2.68 -14.13 17.58
N PRO A 155 -3.54 -13.31 18.21
CA PRO A 155 -3.24 -11.91 18.46
C PRO A 155 -2.03 -11.77 19.41
N VAL A 156 -1.16 -10.81 19.11
CA VAL A 156 -0.04 -10.44 19.98
C VAL A 156 -0.57 -9.64 21.17
N SER A 157 -0.36 -10.11 22.39
CA SER A 157 -0.90 -9.48 23.60
C SER A 157 0.08 -8.48 24.22
N ALA A 158 1.39 -8.77 24.17
CA ALA A 158 2.42 -7.86 24.64
C ALA A 158 3.79 -8.13 23.98
N ILE A 159 4.65 -7.11 23.99
CA ILE A 159 6.06 -7.23 23.60
C ILE A 159 6.91 -6.72 24.77
N LEU A 160 7.52 -7.65 25.49
CA LEU A 160 8.30 -7.36 26.67
C LEU A 160 9.79 -7.32 26.34
N THR A 161 10.54 -6.50 27.08
CA THR A 161 11.99 -6.54 27.07
C THR A 161 12.44 -7.30 28.31
N THR A 162 13.24 -8.34 28.11
CA THR A 162 13.78 -9.22 29.15
C THR A 162 15.30 -9.04 29.24
N ASP A 163 15.92 -9.64 30.25
CA ASP A 163 17.39 -9.63 30.38
C ASP A 163 18.08 -10.39 29.22
N THR A 164 17.35 -11.27 28.53
CA THR A 164 17.83 -12.08 27.40
C THR A 164 17.50 -11.53 26.02
N GLY A 165 16.72 -10.44 25.93
CA GLY A 165 16.33 -9.83 24.66
C GLY A 165 14.91 -9.28 24.67
N GLU A 166 14.16 -9.55 23.61
CA GLU A 166 12.73 -9.26 23.53
C GLU A 166 11.92 -10.55 23.54
N GLN A 167 10.76 -10.50 24.19
CA GLN A 167 9.82 -11.59 24.28
C GLN A 167 8.47 -11.16 23.70
N ILE A 168 7.88 -12.03 22.88
CA ILE A 168 6.51 -11.84 22.41
C ILE A 168 5.61 -12.67 23.30
N ALA A 169 4.59 -12.03 23.87
CA ALA A 169 3.45 -12.71 24.47
C ALA A 169 2.24 -12.60 23.54
N PHE A 170 1.42 -13.64 23.52
CA PHE A 170 0.24 -13.76 22.67
C PHE A 170 -0.87 -14.52 23.39
N GLU A 171 -2.09 -14.49 22.85
CA GLU A 171 -3.17 -15.31 23.41
C GLU A 171 -2.83 -16.80 23.27
N PRO A 172 -3.04 -17.65 24.30
CA PRO A 172 -2.62 -19.04 24.30
C PRO A 172 -3.03 -19.78 23.02
N PHE A 173 -2.05 -20.37 22.33
CA PHE A 173 -2.23 -20.91 21.00
C PHE A 173 -1.35 -22.14 20.74
N ILE A 174 -1.79 -23.01 19.85
CA ILE A 174 -1.04 -24.19 19.40
C ILE A 174 -0.59 -23.97 17.97
N PHE A 175 0.71 -23.73 17.76
CA PHE A 175 1.24 -23.61 16.40
C PHE A 175 1.37 -24.99 15.74
N PRO A 176 0.84 -25.18 14.51
CA PRO A 176 0.74 -26.49 13.86
C PRO A 176 2.08 -27.04 13.36
N ALA A 177 3.04 -26.16 13.07
CA ALA A 177 4.32 -26.55 12.48
C ALA A 177 5.43 -25.56 12.80
N ALA A 178 6.64 -26.10 12.98
CA ALA A 178 7.84 -25.31 13.16
C ALA A 178 8.32 -24.73 11.82
N SER A 179 8.83 -23.49 11.84
CA SER A 179 9.49 -22.91 10.68
C SER A 179 10.88 -23.54 10.50
N PRO A 180 11.25 -24.08 9.32
CA PRO A 180 12.58 -24.63 9.07
C PRO A 180 13.73 -23.63 9.29
N THR A 181 13.44 -22.33 9.17
CA THR A 181 14.40 -21.24 9.39
C THR A 181 14.20 -20.51 10.73
N GLN A 182 13.32 -21.07 11.59
CA GLN A 182 12.92 -20.53 12.89
C GLN A 182 12.37 -19.11 12.79
N ARG A 183 11.61 -18.80 11.72
CA ARG A 183 11.02 -17.48 11.49
C ARG A 183 9.57 -17.40 11.91
N PHE A 184 9.20 -16.27 12.49
CA PHE A 184 7.82 -15.85 12.72
C PHE A 184 7.56 -14.52 11.99
N PHE A 185 6.29 -14.20 11.79
CA PHE A 185 5.84 -12.92 11.25
C PHE A 185 4.68 -12.37 12.09
N ILE A 186 4.61 -11.06 12.18
CA ILE A 186 3.49 -10.33 12.75
C ILE A 186 2.79 -9.64 11.58
N ILE A 187 1.50 -9.91 11.43
CA ILE A 187 0.68 -9.43 10.33
C ILE A 187 -0.44 -8.53 10.86
N SER A 188 -0.81 -7.53 10.07
CA SER A 188 -2.00 -6.72 10.35
C SER A 188 -3.19 -7.19 9.52
N SER A 189 -4.28 -6.42 9.56
CA SER A 189 -5.50 -6.72 8.82
C SER A 189 -5.26 -6.85 7.30
N PRO A 190 -6.07 -7.67 6.60
CA PRO A 190 -5.93 -7.84 5.15
C PRO A 190 -6.03 -6.51 4.38
N ILE A 191 -5.17 -6.36 3.38
CA ILE A 191 -5.26 -5.28 2.40
C ILE A 191 -5.89 -5.84 1.13
N THR A 192 -6.98 -5.23 0.70
CA THR A 192 -7.73 -5.62 -0.50
C THR A 192 -7.65 -4.52 -1.55
N TYR A 193 -7.22 -4.89 -2.76
CA TYR A 193 -7.24 -4.05 -3.95
C TYR A 193 -8.31 -4.57 -4.90
N HIS A 194 -9.25 -3.70 -5.27
CA HIS A 194 -10.32 -4.01 -6.21
C HIS A 194 -10.17 -3.15 -7.46
N CYS A 195 -10.24 -3.80 -8.62
CA CYS A 195 -10.30 -3.14 -9.91
C CYS A 195 -11.77 -2.90 -10.26
N ASP A 196 -12.21 -1.66 -10.11
CA ASP A 196 -13.51 -1.25 -10.62
C ASP A 196 -13.43 -1.10 -12.15
N LEU A 197 -14.17 -1.94 -12.86
CA LEU A 197 -14.25 -1.93 -14.32
C LEU A 197 -15.48 -1.16 -14.82
N ASP A 198 -16.39 -0.77 -13.91
CA ASP A 198 -17.58 -0.02 -14.25
C ASP A 198 -17.23 1.48 -14.30
N ASN A 199 -16.99 1.96 -15.52
CA ASN A 199 -16.82 3.39 -15.81
C ASN A 199 -18.15 4.17 -15.69
N SER A 200 -18.82 4.14 -14.54
CA SER A 200 -19.94 5.06 -14.26
C SER A 200 -19.46 6.29 -13.51
N HIS A 201 -18.84 7.21 -14.25
CA HIS A 201 -18.66 8.61 -13.85
C HIS A 201 -19.25 9.53 -14.91
#